data_AF-A0A0W4ZBP1-F1
#
_entry.id   AF-A0A0W4ZBP1-F1
#
_cell.length_a   1.000
_cell.length_b   1.000
_cell.length_c   1.000
_cell.angle_alpha   90.00
_cell.angle_beta   90.00
_cell.angle_gamma   90.00
#
_symmetry.space_group_name_H-M   'P 1'
#
loop_
_entity.id
_entity.type
_entity.pdbx_description
1 polymer ?
#
loop_
_entity_poly.entity_id
_entity_poly.type
_entity_poly.pdbx_seq_one_letter_code
_entity_poly.pdbx_strand_id
1 'polypeptide(L)'
;MLFSKINKIIVLGILILIVPTYGNQSTHLKTRDSQESAVNTPLKDFVVEDEDIIAYILKEDYKNENKCKLKLKEYCEELKEVDQGLNKVHTKVKEICLGIEQKCKDLEGKMEEKVEDIADLISDFEKKNAFYEECDQYFQTCMFFESTKDNSVLQSCSLLRYFCYLYKDRHMGYEVILRAFGTSIIESKDFEEKKLEICPTLIKHGDNLALICLEDISFEKIDKSINYFCKFLSYLVDNGRKEGICHEKLGIYPLLKERCKEKNSKLKGLCEEKNITYRPSVKDFNPIESEMTLLEEIDLENLYKEGRNRGLILGALERTLDDMLIRLSSNINGNDMENNCKSVLDTNCTYLRTISSKFKKLCEKKNREQKCKDISDITDRCRKFRMRLYLDGTSTEFKDGGKSRILSYDELSTSFTENECLEVISKLTYIRKLCKDDMNIEYINLMLACHKNKQDLLFIKLIGSQLYKLNISESNDEGLKECQRIVMEKCSKLKNNNTEIFLRCLRPKEICLRVEKIILAQLKDLEQVLNTVRDSPNEKDCIKLKEDCDGILKDLGLNNGKCVTLKERCEYFKVTKELKYVFFKEKSDALADNQ
;
A
#
# COMPACT_ATOMS: atom_id res chain seq x y z
N MET A 1 -50.14 28.44 4.44
CA MET A 1 -48.87 28.95 3.85
C MET A 1 -48.03 29.86 4.77
N LEU A 2 -48.57 30.44 5.86
CA LEU A 2 -47.77 31.25 6.82
C LEU A 2 -46.98 30.43 7.86
N PHE A 3 -47.46 29.25 8.27
CA PHE A 3 -46.77 28.39 9.25
C PHE A 3 -45.46 27.76 8.74
N SER A 4 -45.28 27.60 7.41
CA SER A 4 -44.05 27.02 6.83
C SER A 4 -42.89 28.01 6.76
N LYS A 5 -43.17 29.32 6.67
CA LYS A 5 -42.14 30.36 6.66
C LYS A 5 -41.60 30.66 8.07
N ILE A 6 -42.47 30.59 9.09
CA ILE A 6 -42.09 30.85 10.49
C ILE A 6 -41.16 29.74 11.01
N ASN A 7 -41.42 28.46 10.73
CA ASN A 7 -40.52 27.37 11.12
C ASN A 7 -39.16 27.43 10.42
N LYS A 8 -39.08 27.88 9.16
CA LYS A 8 -37.78 28.05 8.48
C LYS A 8 -36.94 29.19 9.07
N ILE A 9 -37.57 30.28 9.50
CA ILE A 9 -36.87 31.43 10.12
C ILE A 9 -36.41 31.09 11.53
N ILE A 10 -37.20 30.33 12.29
CA ILE A 10 -36.81 29.87 13.64
C ILE A 10 -35.65 28.87 13.56
N VAL A 11 -35.68 27.92 12.62
CA VAL A 11 -34.57 26.97 12.39
C VAL A 11 -33.30 27.69 11.93
N LEU A 12 -33.41 28.70 11.05
CA LEU A 12 -32.25 29.52 10.63
C LEU A 12 -31.69 30.35 11.81
N GLY A 13 -32.56 30.89 12.66
CA GLY A 13 -32.16 31.67 13.84
C GLY A 13 -31.43 30.83 14.89
N ILE A 14 -31.85 29.58 15.09
CA ILE A 14 -31.19 28.62 15.98
C ILE A 14 -29.83 28.19 15.40
N LEU A 15 -29.75 27.96 14.09
CA LEU A 15 -28.48 27.63 13.41
C LEU A 15 -27.45 28.78 13.48
N ILE A 16 -27.88 30.04 13.37
CA ILE A 16 -26.97 31.20 13.45
C ILE A 16 -26.46 31.44 14.89
N LEU A 17 -27.24 31.07 15.91
CA LEU A 17 -26.86 31.26 17.32
C LEU A 17 -26.01 30.13 17.92
N ILE A 18 -26.00 28.93 17.33
CA ILE A 18 -25.23 27.77 17.84
C ILE A 18 -23.81 27.70 17.23
N VAL A 19 -23.60 28.27 16.04
CA VAL A 19 -22.31 28.26 15.33
C VAL A 19 -21.12 28.83 16.13
N PRO A 20 -21.26 29.83 17.03
CA PRO A 20 -20.12 30.33 17.81
C PRO A 20 -19.76 29.49 19.05
N THR A 21 -20.61 28.56 19.50
CA THR A 21 -20.45 27.92 20.83
C THR A 21 -19.95 26.47 20.81
N TYR A 22 -19.90 25.81 19.66
CA TYR A 22 -19.38 24.43 19.52
C TYR A 22 -18.29 24.26 18.45
N GLY A 23 -17.72 25.37 17.98
CA GLY A 23 -16.71 25.39 16.93
C GLY A 23 -15.28 25.50 17.43
N ASN A 24 -14.81 24.64 18.35
CA ASN A 24 -13.35 24.51 18.56
C ASN A 24 -12.96 23.26 19.38
N GLN A 25 -12.98 22.06 18.80
CA GLN A 25 -12.30 20.91 19.43
C GLN A 25 -11.70 19.85 18.48
N SER A 26 -11.66 20.08 17.16
CA SER A 26 -10.97 19.16 16.22
C SER A 26 -10.00 19.87 15.25
N THR A 27 -9.57 21.08 15.57
CA THR A 27 -8.75 21.93 14.67
C THR A 27 -7.27 21.54 14.59
N HIS A 28 -6.82 20.49 15.28
CA HIS A 28 -5.45 19.96 15.12
C HIS A 28 -5.29 18.87 14.04
N LEU A 29 -6.37 18.46 13.37
CA LEU A 29 -6.31 17.62 12.16
C LEU A 29 -6.66 18.43 10.91
N LYS A 30 -6.28 19.72 10.86
CA LYS A 30 -6.08 20.36 9.56
C LYS A 30 -5.05 19.54 8.82
N THR A 31 -5.52 18.85 7.78
CA THR A 31 -4.83 18.59 6.52
C THR A 31 -3.45 19.24 6.51
N ARG A 32 -2.44 18.50 6.97
CA ARG A 32 -1.10 18.74 6.48
C ARG A 32 -1.18 18.39 5.01
N ASP A 33 -1.24 19.42 4.19
CA ASP A 33 -0.98 19.31 2.77
C ASP A 33 0.20 18.35 2.61
N SER A 34 0.07 17.42 1.67
CA SER A 34 1.10 16.50 1.20
C SER A 34 2.40 17.22 0.74
N GLN A 35 2.43 18.55 0.81
CA GLN A 35 3.62 19.37 0.66
C GLN A 35 4.50 19.42 1.92
N GLU A 36 3.98 19.36 3.16
CA GLU A 36 4.83 19.51 4.34
C GLU A 36 5.58 18.24 4.75
N SER A 37 5.01 17.04 4.54
CA SER A 37 5.74 15.78 4.80
C SER A 37 6.79 15.45 3.74
N ALA A 38 6.79 16.16 2.60
CA ALA A 38 7.80 16.03 1.56
C ALA A 38 9.00 16.98 1.75
N VAL A 39 8.94 17.92 2.69
CA VAL A 39 9.88 19.05 2.72
C VAL A 39 11.10 18.85 3.62
N ASN A 40 11.14 17.90 4.57
CA ASN A 40 12.35 17.71 5.38
C ASN A 40 12.60 16.25 5.76
N THR A 41 13.05 15.45 4.79
CA THR A 41 13.90 14.29 5.12
C THR A 41 15.22 14.46 4.38
N PRO A 42 16.34 14.72 5.06
CA PRO A 42 17.64 14.50 4.48
C PRO A 42 17.81 12.98 4.40
N LEU A 43 17.37 12.39 3.29
CA LEU A 43 17.97 11.14 2.86
C LEU A 43 19.46 11.44 2.66
N LYS A 44 20.30 10.55 3.18
CA LYS A 44 21.75 10.47 2.90
C LYS A 44 21.95 10.84 1.44
N ASP A 45 22.81 11.83 1.14
CA ASP A 45 23.06 12.28 -0.24
C ASP A 45 23.21 11.05 -1.13
N PHE A 46 22.21 10.81 -1.98
CA PHE A 46 22.23 9.67 -2.90
C PHE A 46 23.25 10.03 -3.98
N VAL A 47 24.47 9.50 -3.83
CA VAL A 47 25.54 9.68 -4.81
C VAL A 47 25.23 8.78 -6.00
N VAL A 48 24.63 9.36 -7.04
CA VAL A 48 24.38 8.68 -8.31
C VAL A 48 25.62 8.78 -9.17
N GLU A 49 26.06 7.71 -9.81
CA GLU A 49 27.11 7.79 -10.83
C GLU A 49 26.51 8.02 -12.21
N ASP A 50 27.33 8.51 -13.15
CA ASP A 50 26.83 8.79 -14.50
C ASP A 50 26.50 7.48 -15.21
N GLU A 51 27.34 6.48 -14.98
CA GLU A 51 27.18 5.09 -15.36
C GLU A 51 25.80 4.54 -14.96
N ASP A 52 25.30 4.83 -13.76
CA ASP A 52 24.00 4.33 -13.30
C ASP A 52 22.86 4.95 -14.12
N ILE A 53 22.90 6.27 -14.30
CA ILE A 53 21.92 7.02 -15.11
C ILE A 53 21.93 6.52 -16.55
N ILE A 54 23.13 6.32 -17.12
CA ILE A 54 23.33 5.84 -18.48
C ILE A 54 22.78 4.41 -18.62
N ALA A 55 23.06 3.50 -17.68
CA ALA A 55 22.50 2.15 -17.68
C ALA A 55 20.97 2.16 -17.74
N TYR A 56 20.34 3.01 -16.91
CA TYR A 56 18.89 3.13 -16.85
C TYR A 56 18.26 3.71 -18.12
N ILE A 57 18.96 4.61 -18.82
CA ILE A 57 18.49 5.20 -20.08
C ILE A 57 18.70 4.23 -21.24
N LEU A 58 19.88 3.61 -21.33
CA LEU A 58 20.29 2.78 -22.48
C LEU A 58 19.72 1.37 -22.44
N LYS A 59 19.36 0.85 -21.27
CA LYS A 59 18.84 -0.53 -21.13
C LYS A 59 19.85 -1.53 -21.66
N GLU A 60 19.52 -2.31 -22.69
CA GLU A 60 20.42 -3.30 -23.31
C GLU A 60 21.38 -2.70 -24.36
N ASP A 61 21.21 -1.42 -24.74
CA ASP A 61 21.95 -0.79 -25.83
C ASP A 61 23.35 -0.27 -25.41
N TYR A 62 23.73 -0.37 -24.13
CA TYR A 62 25.07 0.02 -23.65
C TYR A 62 26.21 -0.81 -24.25
N LYS A 63 25.91 -2.04 -24.71
CA LYS A 63 26.85 -2.99 -25.33
C LYS A 63 27.34 -2.56 -26.72
N ASN A 64 26.83 -1.45 -27.24
CA ASN A 64 27.22 -0.95 -28.54
C ASN A 64 27.39 0.56 -28.48
N GLU A 65 28.62 1.03 -28.66
CA GLU A 65 28.96 2.46 -28.58
C GLU A 65 28.11 3.32 -29.53
N ASN A 66 27.85 2.86 -30.76
CA ASN A 66 27.03 3.62 -31.70
C ASN A 66 25.56 3.69 -31.27
N LYS A 67 25.01 2.60 -30.73
CA LYS A 67 23.66 2.61 -30.17
C LYS A 67 23.56 3.47 -28.92
N CYS A 68 24.57 3.43 -28.05
CA CYS A 68 24.70 4.32 -26.89
C CYS A 68 24.58 5.78 -27.32
N LYS A 69 25.38 6.20 -28.31
CA LYS A 69 25.37 7.59 -28.83
C LYS A 69 24.01 7.97 -29.38
N LEU A 70 23.40 7.10 -30.18
CA LEU A 70 22.09 7.34 -30.78
C LEU A 70 21.00 7.47 -29.71
N LYS A 71 20.95 6.54 -28.75
CA LYS A 71 19.95 6.55 -27.66
C LYS A 71 20.09 7.72 -26.71
N LEU A 72 21.31 8.06 -26.29
CA LEU A 72 21.54 9.24 -25.46
C LEU A 72 21.21 10.53 -26.22
N LYS A 73 21.48 10.58 -27.53
CA LYS A 73 21.10 11.72 -28.36
C LYS A 73 19.58 11.87 -28.45
N GLU A 74 18.85 10.81 -28.76
CA GLU A 74 17.37 10.78 -28.75
C GLU A 74 16.83 11.28 -27.40
N TYR A 75 17.31 10.69 -26.30
CA TYR A 75 16.92 11.06 -24.94
C TYR A 75 17.15 12.55 -24.64
N CYS A 76 18.34 13.06 -24.96
CA CYS A 76 18.70 14.45 -24.70
C CYS A 76 17.96 15.44 -25.62
N GLU A 77 17.63 15.05 -26.84
CA GLU A 77 16.81 15.85 -27.76
C GLU A 77 15.37 15.96 -27.24
N GLU A 78 14.75 14.86 -26.80
CA GLU A 78 13.42 14.87 -26.18
C GLU A 78 13.37 15.83 -24.97
N LEU A 79 14.39 15.80 -24.10
CA LEU A 79 14.47 16.73 -22.97
C LEU A 79 14.65 18.19 -23.40
N LYS A 80 15.42 18.45 -24.48
CA LYS A 80 15.66 19.80 -25.00
C LYS A 80 14.44 20.38 -25.70
N GLU A 81 13.54 19.56 -26.25
CA GLU A 81 12.26 20.05 -26.77
C GLU A 81 11.40 20.69 -25.69
N VAL A 82 11.50 20.21 -24.45
CA VAL A 82 10.74 20.71 -23.29
C VAL A 82 11.51 21.80 -22.53
N ASP A 83 12.83 21.66 -22.44
CA ASP A 83 13.72 22.60 -21.77
C ASP A 83 15.06 22.69 -22.50
N GLN A 84 15.12 23.61 -23.48
CA GLN A 84 16.25 23.78 -24.39
C GLN A 84 17.60 23.94 -23.67
N GLY A 85 17.61 24.53 -22.46
CA GLY A 85 18.82 24.74 -21.66
C GLY A 85 19.16 23.61 -20.69
N LEU A 86 18.31 22.58 -20.57
CA LEU A 86 18.42 21.50 -19.58
C LEU A 86 18.64 22.05 -18.16
N ASN A 87 17.91 23.11 -17.80
CA ASN A 87 17.98 23.77 -16.50
C ASN A 87 17.04 23.13 -15.46
N LYS A 88 16.09 22.30 -15.92
CA LYS A 88 15.09 21.60 -15.10
C LYS A 88 15.41 20.12 -14.90
N VAL A 89 16.55 19.65 -15.39
CA VAL A 89 17.04 18.28 -15.16
C VAL A 89 18.12 18.27 -14.09
N HIS A 90 18.43 17.08 -13.59
CA HIS A 90 19.54 16.90 -12.67
C HIS A 90 20.89 17.25 -13.34
N THR A 91 21.84 17.81 -12.58
CA THR A 91 23.13 18.28 -13.09
C THR A 91 23.87 17.19 -13.88
N LYS A 92 23.89 15.95 -13.38
CA LYS A 92 24.50 14.81 -14.08
C LYS A 92 23.84 14.49 -15.42
N VAL A 93 22.52 14.62 -15.51
CA VAL A 93 21.80 14.43 -16.79
C VAL A 93 22.23 15.50 -17.79
N LYS A 94 22.35 16.76 -17.35
CA LYS A 94 22.87 17.85 -18.18
C LYS A 94 24.29 17.57 -18.66
N GLU A 95 25.18 17.11 -17.78
CA GLU A 95 26.56 16.74 -18.11
C GLU A 95 26.62 15.59 -19.12
N ILE A 96 25.82 14.54 -18.93
CA ILE A 96 25.68 13.42 -19.88
C ILE A 96 25.26 13.94 -21.26
N CYS A 97 24.25 14.81 -21.33
CA CYS A 97 23.77 15.38 -22.58
C CYS A 97 24.74 16.34 -23.29
N LEU A 98 25.72 16.88 -22.58
CA LEU A 98 26.78 17.72 -23.16
C LEU A 98 28.01 16.90 -23.57
N GLY A 99 28.18 15.69 -23.00
CA GLY A 99 29.37 14.85 -23.15
C GLY A 99 29.14 13.48 -23.77
N ILE A 100 28.09 13.30 -24.59
CA ILE A 100 27.63 11.98 -25.11
C ILE A 100 28.78 11.13 -25.66
N GLU A 101 29.64 11.69 -26.52
CA GLU A 101 30.77 10.98 -27.12
C GLU A 101 31.70 10.36 -26.07
N GLN A 102 32.08 11.14 -25.05
CA GLN A 102 32.99 10.71 -24.00
C GLN A 102 32.32 9.74 -23.01
N LYS A 103 31.00 9.84 -22.83
CA LYS A 103 30.23 8.97 -21.92
C LYS A 103 29.97 7.59 -22.51
N CYS A 104 29.91 7.46 -23.83
CA CYS A 104 29.76 6.16 -24.50
C CYS A 104 31.09 5.41 -24.68
N LYS A 105 32.23 6.12 -24.60
CA LYS A 105 33.55 5.51 -24.76
C LYS A 105 33.88 4.60 -23.58
N ASP A 106 34.31 3.36 -23.88
CA ASP A 106 34.67 2.32 -22.91
C ASP A 106 33.53 1.99 -21.91
N LEU A 107 32.28 2.31 -22.27
CA LEU A 107 31.11 2.12 -21.40
C LEU A 107 30.81 0.63 -21.18
N GLU A 108 30.97 -0.20 -22.20
CA GLU A 108 30.68 -1.64 -22.14
C GLU A 108 31.44 -2.32 -20.98
N GLY A 109 32.76 -2.16 -20.93
CA GLY A 109 33.57 -2.77 -19.86
C GLY A 109 33.21 -2.24 -18.47
N LYS A 110 32.93 -0.95 -18.33
CA LYS A 110 32.47 -0.36 -17.05
C LYS A 110 31.12 -0.91 -16.61
N MET A 111 30.22 -1.15 -17.57
CA MET A 111 28.89 -1.69 -17.29
C MET A 111 28.97 -3.18 -16.93
N GLU A 112 29.84 -3.95 -17.58
CA GLU A 112 30.08 -5.35 -17.24
C GLU A 112 30.63 -5.50 -15.82
N GLU A 113 31.64 -4.70 -15.45
CA GLU A 113 32.18 -4.67 -14.08
C GLU A 113 31.09 -4.35 -13.04
N LYS A 114 30.27 -3.33 -13.31
CA LYS A 114 29.14 -3.00 -12.42
C LYS A 114 28.09 -4.10 -12.35
N VAL A 115 27.77 -4.76 -13.46
CA VAL A 115 26.80 -5.87 -13.47
C VAL A 115 27.30 -7.04 -12.61
N GLU A 116 28.59 -7.36 -12.66
CA GLU A 116 29.22 -8.37 -11.80
C GLU A 116 29.18 -7.97 -10.32
N ASP A 117 29.58 -6.73 -9.99
CA ASP A 117 29.53 -6.20 -8.63
C ASP A 117 28.11 -6.26 -8.02
N ILE A 118 27.09 -6.02 -8.85
CA ILE A 118 25.68 -6.07 -8.44
C ILE A 118 25.25 -7.50 -8.14
N ALA A 119 25.66 -8.47 -8.96
CA ALA A 119 25.36 -9.86 -8.72
C ALA A 119 25.89 -10.33 -7.36
N ASP A 120 27.13 -9.94 -7.03
CA ASP A 120 27.75 -10.24 -5.73
C ASP A 120 27.05 -9.53 -4.58
N LEU A 121 26.73 -8.25 -4.74
CA LEU A 121 26.00 -7.45 -3.75
C LEU A 121 24.62 -8.06 -3.43
N ILE A 122 23.91 -8.59 -4.44
CA ILE A 122 22.63 -9.27 -4.21
C ILE A 122 22.84 -10.64 -3.56
N SER A 123 23.85 -11.41 -3.96
CA SER A 123 24.20 -12.68 -3.29
C SER A 123 24.46 -12.49 -1.80
N ASP A 124 25.11 -11.39 -1.43
CA ASP A 124 25.36 -11.05 -0.03
C ASP A 124 24.12 -10.59 0.72
N PHE A 125 23.19 -9.92 0.04
CA PHE A 125 21.88 -9.62 0.63
C PHE A 125 21.10 -10.89 0.96
N GLU A 126 21.07 -11.87 0.06
CA GLU A 126 20.37 -13.14 0.28
C GLU A 126 20.89 -13.93 1.49
N LYS A 127 22.19 -13.79 1.80
CA LYS A 127 22.81 -14.42 2.97
C LYS A 127 22.50 -13.68 4.28
N LYS A 128 22.06 -12.41 4.23
CA LYS A 128 21.79 -11.59 5.41
C LYS A 128 20.31 -11.67 5.80
N ASN A 129 20.04 -11.75 7.11
CA ASN A 129 18.72 -11.47 7.67
C ASN A 129 18.50 -9.95 7.74
N ALA A 130 18.50 -9.27 6.59
CA ALA A 130 18.42 -7.82 6.49
C ALA A 130 17.05 -7.28 6.94
N PHE A 131 17.03 -6.09 7.57
CA PHE A 131 15.81 -5.33 7.82
C PHE A 131 15.28 -4.72 6.52
N TYR A 132 13.97 -4.46 6.42
CA TYR A 132 13.41 -3.88 5.20
C TYR A 132 13.92 -2.46 4.91
N GLU A 133 14.46 -1.75 5.91
CA GLU A 133 15.14 -0.46 5.76
C GLU A 133 16.46 -0.59 5.01
N GLU A 134 17.13 -1.73 5.12
CA GLU A 134 18.34 -2.02 4.36
C GLU A 134 18.01 -2.23 2.89
N CYS A 135 16.76 -2.59 2.56
CA CYS A 135 16.32 -2.71 1.17
C CYS A 135 16.54 -1.44 0.37
N ASP A 136 16.45 -0.25 0.98
CA ASP A 136 16.56 1.00 0.23
C ASP A 136 17.92 1.04 -0.51
N GLN A 137 19.02 0.59 0.09
CA GLN A 137 20.33 0.58 -0.57
C GLN A 137 20.38 -0.41 -1.76
N TYR A 138 19.93 -1.65 -1.55
CA TYR A 138 19.96 -2.68 -2.59
C TYR A 138 18.96 -2.40 -3.72
N PHE A 139 17.80 -1.84 -3.37
CA PHE A 139 16.75 -1.45 -4.30
C PHE A 139 17.23 -0.38 -5.26
N GLN A 140 18.00 0.61 -4.77
CA GLN A 140 18.57 1.67 -5.60
C GLN A 140 19.40 1.11 -6.75
N THR A 141 20.40 0.30 -6.42
CA THR A 141 21.30 -0.31 -7.39
C THR A 141 20.52 -1.16 -8.40
N CYS A 142 19.60 -1.99 -7.91
CA CYS A 142 18.79 -2.83 -8.77
C CYS A 142 17.94 -2.08 -9.78
N MET A 143 17.36 -0.94 -9.38
CA MET A 143 16.47 -0.20 -10.25
C MET A 143 17.18 0.47 -11.45
N PHE A 144 18.47 0.81 -11.34
CA PHE A 144 19.23 1.31 -12.50
C PHE A 144 19.55 0.18 -13.49
N PHE A 145 20.02 -0.96 -12.97
CA PHE A 145 20.63 -2.00 -13.79
C PHE A 145 19.69 -3.11 -14.25
N GLU A 146 18.52 -3.30 -13.63
CA GLU A 146 17.55 -4.31 -14.11
C GLU A 146 17.13 -4.07 -15.57
N SER A 147 17.13 -2.80 -16.01
CA SER A 147 16.81 -2.43 -17.38
C SER A 147 17.82 -2.92 -18.42
N THR A 148 19.03 -3.33 -18.00
CA THR A 148 20.05 -3.96 -18.85
C THR A 148 19.65 -5.33 -19.38
N LYS A 149 18.63 -5.96 -18.77
CA LYS A 149 18.15 -7.31 -19.06
C LYS A 149 19.22 -8.39 -18.98
N ASP A 150 20.31 -8.16 -18.25
CA ASP A 150 21.16 -9.26 -17.82
C ASP A 150 20.32 -10.24 -16.99
N ASN A 151 20.36 -11.53 -17.33
CA ASN A 151 19.48 -12.52 -16.71
C ASN A 151 19.75 -12.66 -15.20
N SER A 152 21.02 -12.56 -14.77
CA SER A 152 21.38 -12.69 -13.37
C SER A 152 20.88 -11.49 -12.57
N VAL A 153 21.08 -10.28 -13.09
CA VAL A 153 20.60 -9.03 -12.48
C VAL A 153 19.07 -9.00 -12.46
N LEU A 154 18.42 -9.34 -13.57
CA LEU A 154 16.95 -9.32 -13.67
C LEU A 154 16.28 -10.21 -12.64
N GLN A 155 16.76 -11.45 -12.49
CA GLN A 155 16.20 -12.40 -11.53
C GLN A 155 16.44 -11.92 -10.09
N SER A 156 17.69 -11.61 -9.76
CA SER A 156 18.12 -11.20 -8.43
C SER A 156 17.43 -9.91 -7.98
N CYS A 157 17.35 -8.90 -8.84
CA CYS A 157 16.69 -7.64 -8.54
C CYS A 157 15.17 -7.76 -8.43
N SER A 158 14.54 -8.60 -9.25
CA SER A 158 13.11 -8.84 -9.14
C SER A 158 12.76 -9.54 -7.83
N LEU A 159 13.55 -10.54 -7.44
CA LEU A 159 13.40 -11.23 -6.16
C LEU A 159 13.63 -10.29 -4.98
N LEU A 160 14.68 -9.47 -5.03
CA LEU A 160 14.97 -8.47 -4.00
C LEU A 160 13.77 -7.54 -3.78
N ARG A 161 13.23 -6.93 -4.85
CA ARG A 161 12.06 -6.03 -4.74
C ARG A 161 10.86 -6.74 -4.15
N TYR A 162 10.63 -7.97 -4.57
CA TYR A 162 9.55 -8.81 -4.04
C TYR A 162 9.74 -9.08 -2.55
N PHE A 163 10.93 -9.49 -2.11
CA PHE A 163 11.23 -9.69 -0.70
C PHE A 163 11.10 -8.41 0.11
N CYS A 164 11.58 -7.28 -0.41
CA CYS A 164 11.45 -5.99 0.24
C CYS A 164 10.00 -5.56 0.42
N TYR A 165 9.15 -5.76 -0.60
CA TYR A 165 7.72 -5.57 -0.47
C TYR A 165 7.14 -6.49 0.62
N LEU A 166 7.46 -7.79 0.57
CA LEU A 166 6.95 -8.76 1.53
C LEU A 166 7.39 -8.46 2.97
N TYR A 167 8.62 -8.00 3.18
CA TYR A 167 9.10 -7.63 4.51
C TYR A 167 8.39 -6.40 5.04
N LYS A 168 8.17 -5.37 4.21
CA LYS A 168 7.37 -4.19 4.56
C LYS A 168 5.94 -4.60 4.95
N ASP A 169 5.31 -5.44 4.14
CA ASP A 169 3.93 -5.90 4.33
C ASP A 169 3.78 -6.79 5.59
N ARG A 170 4.73 -7.72 5.80
CA ARG A 170 4.77 -8.58 7.00
C ARG A 170 5.03 -7.77 8.26
N HIS A 171 5.95 -6.80 8.20
CA HIS A 171 6.23 -5.92 9.33
C HIS A 171 4.98 -5.13 9.74
N MET A 172 4.23 -4.60 8.77
CA MET A 172 2.94 -3.94 9.01
C MET A 172 1.93 -4.90 9.67
N GLY A 173 1.82 -6.13 9.17
CA GLY A 173 0.95 -7.16 9.75
C GLY A 173 1.30 -7.47 11.22
N TYR A 174 2.59 -7.60 11.55
CA TYR A 174 3.01 -7.80 12.93
C TYR A 174 2.75 -6.59 13.81
N GLU A 175 2.95 -5.37 13.32
CA GLU A 175 2.61 -4.14 14.06
C GLU A 175 1.12 -4.10 14.43
N VAL A 176 0.22 -4.41 13.49
CA VAL A 176 -1.22 -4.50 13.75
C VAL A 176 -1.52 -5.53 14.85
N ILE A 177 -0.89 -6.70 14.76
CA ILE A 177 -1.09 -7.79 15.72
C ILE A 177 -0.60 -7.41 17.12
N LEU A 178 0.58 -6.79 17.22
CA LEU A 178 1.10 -6.29 18.49
C LEU A 178 0.19 -5.25 19.12
N ARG A 179 -0.41 -4.36 18.31
CA ARG A 179 -1.41 -3.39 18.79
C ARG A 179 -2.68 -4.04 19.29
N ALA A 180 -3.19 -5.05 18.59
CA ALA A 180 -4.40 -5.75 18.96
C ALA A 180 -4.25 -6.60 20.24
N PHE A 181 -3.06 -7.13 20.48
CA PHE A 181 -2.77 -7.95 21.66
C PHE A 181 -2.59 -7.14 22.94
N GLY A 182 -2.22 -5.85 22.86
CA GLY A 182 -2.13 -4.99 24.05
C GLY A 182 -0.88 -5.23 24.91
N THR A 183 -0.76 -4.51 26.03
CA THR A 183 0.32 -4.67 27.03
C THR A 183 0.16 -5.90 27.92
N SER A 184 -1.00 -6.56 27.89
CA SER A 184 -1.43 -7.54 28.90
C SER A 184 -0.98 -8.97 28.65
N ILE A 185 -0.23 -9.26 27.58
CA ILE A 185 0.16 -10.64 27.23
C ILE A 185 1.54 -10.95 27.77
N ILE A 186 1.54 -11.37 29.04
CA ILE A 186 2.74 -11.78 29.75
C ILE A 186 2.90 -13.30 29.64
N GLU A 187 1.79 -14.04 29.55
CA GLU A 187 1.77 -15.50 29.54
C GLU A 187 1.05 -16.10 28.32
N SER A 188 1.33 -17.37 28.02
CA SER A 188 0.76 -18.09 26.86
C SER A 188 -0.75 -18.28 26.94
N LYS A 189 -1.35 -18.27 28.14
CA LYS A 189 -2.79 -18.43 28.31
C LYS A 189 -3.55 -17.16 27.87
N ASP A 190 -3.07 -16.00 28.32
CA ASP A 190 -3.61 -14.69 27.92
C ASP A 190 -3.54 -14.50 26.40
N PHE A 191 -2.49 -15.06 25.78
CA PHE A 191 -2.31 -15.05 24.34
C PHE A 191 -3.42 -15.78 23.59
N GLU A 192 -3.73 -17.03 23.98
CA GLU A 192 -4.76 -17.82 23.30
C GLU A 192 -6.17 -17.23 23.48
N GLU A 193 -6.50 -16.75 24.68
CA GLU A 193 -7.78 -16.08 24.93
C GLU A 193 -7.92 -14.81 24.09
N LYS A 194 -6.87 -13.97 24.05
CA LYS A 194 -6.90 -12.73 23.26
C LYS A 194 -6.92 -13.00 21.75
N LYS A 195 -6.24 -14.05 21.29
CA LYS A 195 -6.24 -14.48 19.87
C LYS A 195 -7.66 -14.82 19.40
N LEU A 196 -8.42 -15.55 20.21
CA LEU A 196 -9.83 -15.88 19.93
C LEU A 196 -10.71 -14.63 19.83
N GLU A 197 -10.41 -13.59 20.60
CA GLU A 197 -11.15 -12.33 20.61
C GLU A 197 -10.87 -11.49 19.35
N ILE A 198 -9.59 -11.32 18.98
CA ILE A 198 -9.19 -10.35 17.93
C ILE A 198 -9.29 -10.91 16.51
N CYS A 199 -9.00 -12.20 16.32
CA CYS A 199 -8.85 -12.78 14.98
C CYS A 199 -10.11 -12.79 14.10
N PRO A 200 -11.34 -12.98 14.63
CA PRO A 200 -12.56 -12.88 13.83
C PRO A 200 -12.74 -11.52 13.15
N THR A 201 -12.16 -10.47 13.75
CA THR A 201 -12.15 -9.12 13.20
C THR A 201 -10.99 -8.96 12.21
N LEU A 202 -9.76 -9.26 12.63
CA LEU A 202 -8.55 -8.99 11.84
C LEU A 202 -8.46 -9.77 10.52
N ILE A 203 -9.04 -10.97 10.44
CA ILE A 203 -9.04 -11.80 9.22
C ILE A 203 -9.69 -11.12 8.01
N LYS A 204 -10.52 -10.09 8.24
CA LYS A 204 -11.21 -9.32 7.19
C LYS A 204 -10.36 -8.18 6.62
N HIS A 205 -9.18 -7.93 7.19
CA HIS A 205 -8.38 -6.74 6.91
C HIS A 205 -7.06 -6.99 6.18
N GLY A 206 -6.89 -8.15 5.54
CA GLY A 206 -5.74 -8.40 4.66
C GLY A 206 -5.22 -9.83 4.76
N ASP A 207 -4.49 -10.27 3.74
CA ASP A 207 -3.98 -11.65 3.69
C ASP A 207 -3.01 -11.95 4.81
N ASN A 208 -2.08 -11.05 5.13
CA ASN A 208 -1.14 -11.28 6.22
C ASN A 208 -1.83 -11.49 7.56
N LEU A 209 -2.83 -10.67 7.90
CA LEU A 209 -3.62 -10.84 9.12
C LEU A 209 -4.43 -12.13 9.09
N ALA A 210 -5.03 -12.46 7.95
CA ALA A 210 -5.76 -13.69 7.78
C ALA A 210 -4.87 -14.93 7.95
N LEU A 211 -3.68 -14.92 7.35
CA LEU A 211 -2.69 -15.99 7.50
C LEU A 211 -2.25 -16.14 8.94
N ILE A 212 -1.93 -15.03 9.62
CA ILE A 212 -1.56 -15.00 11.03
C ILE A 212 -2.66 -15.60 11.90
N CYS A 213 -3.92 -15.24 11.66
CA CYS A 213 -5.05 -15.70 12.45
C CYS A 213 -5.51 -17.13 12.13
N LEU A 214 -5.29 -17.61 10.91
CA LEU A 214 -5.63 -18.98 10.52
C LEU A 214 -4.55 -19.98 10.92
N GLU A 215 -3.28 -19.57 10.83
CA GLU A 215 -2.16 -20.43 11.19
C GLU A 215 -2.02 -20.54 12.70
N ASP A 216 -1.54 -21.69 13.18
CA ASP A 216 -1.26 -21.91 14.59
C ASP A 216 0.01 -21.13 14.98
N ILE A 217 -0.17 -19.81 15.12
CA ILE A 217 0.81 -18.95 15.74
C ILE A 217 0.82 -19.29 17.21
N SER A 218 1.96 -19.81 17.64
CA SER A 218 2.28 -19.99 19.05
C SER A 218 2.75 -18.66 19.64
N PHE A 219 2.57 -18.53 20.95
CA PHE A 219 3.17 -17.44 21.72
C PHE A 219 4.67 -17.28 21.44
N GLU A 220 5.42 -18.38 21.25
CA GLU A 220 6.85 -18.35 20.92
C GLU A 220 7.16 -17.62 19.59
N LYS A 221 6.34 -17.79 18.56
CA LYS A 221 6.53 -17.08 17.28
C LYS A 221 6.29 -15.58 17.44
N ILE A 222 5.29 -15.20 18.22
CA ILE A 222 5.03 -13.78 18.53
C ILE A 222 6.15 -13.22 19.41
N ASP A 223 6.65 -13.98 20.37
CA ASP A 223 7.80 -13.59 21.20
C ASP A 223 9.05 -13.29 20.35
N LYS A 224 9.37 -14.18 19.40
CA LYS A 224 10.44 -13.96 18.41
C LYS A 224 10.20 -12.69 17.58
N SER A 225 8.95 -12.42 17.19
CA SER A 225 8.58 -11.24 16.42
C SER A 225 8.73 -9.95 17.25
N ILE A 226 8.36 -9.97 18.54
CA ILE A 226 8.59 -8.87 19.48
C ILE A 226 10.10 -8.60 19.60
N ASN A 227 10.91 -9.64 19.77
CA ASN A 227 12.36 -9.50 19.87
C ASN A 227 12.98 -8.91 18.60
N TYR A 228 12.51 -9.34 17.42
CA TYR A 228 12.90 -8.74 16.14
C TYR A 228 12.52 -7.26 16.09
N PHE A 229 11.30 -6.91 16.51
CA PHE A 229 10.85 -5.53 16.55
C PHE A 229 11.67 -4.66 17.52
N CYS A 230 12.02 -5.15 18.71
CA CYS A 230 12.91 -4.41 19.63
C CYS A 230 14.30 -4.15 19.01
N LYS A 231 14.87 -5.13 18.31
CA LYS A 231 16.16 -4.97 17.61
C LYS A 231 16.06 -3.96 16.49
N PHE A 232 14.97 -4.04 15.73
CA PHE A 232 14.65 -3.13 14.65
C PHE A 232 14.52 -1.68 15.14
N LEU A 233 13.77 -1.45 16.23
CA LEU A 233 13.69 -0.13 16.88
C LEU A 233 15.08 0.40 17.29
N SER A 234 15.98 -0.47 17.75
CA SER A 234 17.36 -0.08 18.11
C SER A 234 18.10 0.43 16.86
N TYR A 235 18.06 -0.35 15.78
CA TYR A 235 18.65 0.04 14.50
C TYR A 235 18.13 1.39 13.99
N LEU A 236 16.82 1.63 14.12
CA LEU A 236 16.20 2.90 13.73
C LEU A 236 16.70 4.08 14.56
N VAL A 237 16.75 3.91 15.88
CA VAL A 237 17.23 4.94 16.84
C VAL A 237 18.69 5.30 16.55
N ASP A 238 19.53 4.30 16.26
CA ASP A 238 20.97 4.47 16.07
C ASP A 238 21.31 5.08 14.68
N ASN A 239 20.51 4.79 13.63
CA ASN A 239 20.79 5.21 12.25
C ASN A 239 20.05 6.48 11.78
N GLY A 240 19.33 7.19 12.66
CA GLY A 240 19.07 8.63 12.48
C GLY A 240 17.85 9.06 11.66
N ARG A 241 16.83 8.24 11.39
CA ARG A 241 15.55 8.69 10.77
C ARG A 241 14.60 9.40 11.76
N LYS A 242 15.11 10.34 12.56
CA LYS A 242 14.49 10.75 13.85
C LYS A 242 13.02 11.21 13.76
N GLU A 243 12.63 12.02 12.78
CA GLU A 243 11.27 12.58 12.73
C GLU A 243 10.23 11.60 12.15
N GLY A 244 10.58 10.89 11.08
CA GLY A 244 9.73 9.85 10.50
C GLY A 244 9.46 8.71 11.48
N ILE A 245 10.51 8.21 12.17
CA ILE A 245 10.37 7.12 13.16
C ILE A 245 9.36 7.51 14.25
N CYS A 246 9.34 8.77 14.68
CA CYS A 246 8.45 9.23 15.74
C CYS A 246 6.99 9.17 15.36
N HIS A 247 6.62 9.64 14.16
CA HIS A 247 5.25 9.54 13.68
C HIS A 247 4.81 8.08 13.48
N GLU A 248 5.74 7.19 13.12
CA GLU A 248 5.44 5.82 12.70
C GLU A 248 5.44 4.79 13.84
N LYS A 249 6.21 5.00 14.91
CA LYS A 249 6.52 3.92 15.89
C LYS A 249 6.12 4.23 17.32
N LEU A 250 5.72 5.47 17.61
CA LEU A 250 5.25 5.87 18.93
C LEU A 250 3.98 5.12 19.39
N GLY A 251 3.14 4.65 18.47
CA GLY A 251 1.96 3.84 18.78
C GLY A 251 2.25 2.48 19.40
N ILE A 252 3.46 1.95 19.20
CA ILE A 252 3.89 0.66 19.76
C ILE A 252 4.60 0.82 21.11
N TYR A 253 5.04 2.04 21.45
CA TYR A 253 5.78 2.33 22.67
C TYR A 253 5.09 1.81 23.96
N PRO A 254 3.78 2.01 24.18
CA PRO A 254 3.13 1.52 25.39
C PRO A 254 3.12 -0.02 25.47
N LEU A 255 2.89 -0.68 24.33
CA LEU A 255 2.70 -2.13 24.20
C LEU A 255 3.96 -2.93 24.54
N LEU A 256 5.11 -2.41 24.13
CA LEU A 256 6.41 -3.05 24.33
C LEU A 256 7.20 -2.42 25.49
N LYS A 257 6.57 -1.57 26.31
CA LYS A 257 7.24 -0.78 27.35
C LYS A 257 8.05 -1.63 28.33
N GLU A 258 7.61 -2.84 28.64
CA GLU A 258 8.34 -3.75 29.54
C GLU A 258 9.45 -4.51 28.81
N ARG A 259 9.17 -5.01 27.60
CA ARG A 259 10.08 -5.89 26.83
C ARG A 259 11.18 -5.14 26.06
N CYS A 260 10.89 -3.95 25.53
CA CYS A 260 11.85 -3.08 24.84
C CYS A 260 12.18 -1.80 25.65
N LYS A 261 12.03 -1.82 27.00
CA LYS A 261 12.01 -0.63 27.88
C LYS A 261 13.07 0.44 27.59
N GLU A 262 14.34 0.03 27.53
CA GLU A 262 15.46 0.95 27.32
C GLU A 262 15.38 1.63 25.94
N LYS A 263 15.02 0.85 24.91
CA LYS A 263 15.01 1.28 23.50
C LYS A 263 13.83 2.20 23.24
N ASN A 264 12.68 1.81 23.78
CA ASN A 264 11.48 2.62 23.82
C ASN A 264 11.76 3.97 24.50
N SER A 265 12.44 3.98 25.66
CA SER A 265 12.75 5.23 26.37
C SER A 265 13.62 6.18 25.54
N LYS A 266 14.62 5.63 24.82
CA LYS A 266 15.44 6.39 23.87
C LYS A 266 14.59 6.97 22.73
N LEU A 267 13.73 6.16 22.11
CA LEU A 267 12.83 6.63 21.06
C LEU A 267 11.91 7.74 21.56
N LYS A 268 11.30 7.56 22.74
CA LYS A 268 10.42 8.57 23.35
C LYS A 268 11.13 9.90 23.55
N GLY A 269 12.34 9.89 24.13
CA GLY A 269 13.14 11.10 24.30
C GLY A 269 13.44 11.80 22.97
N LEU A 270 13.84 11.04 21.95
CA LEU A 270 14.09 11.58 20.60
C LEU A 270 12.85 12.24 19.98
N CYS A 271 11.66 11.71 20.23
CA CYS A 271 10.42 12.27 19.72
C CYS A 271 9.95 13.51 20.48
N GLU A 272 10.11 13.49 21.80
CA GLU A 272 9.79 14.63 22.66
C GLU A 272 10.69 15.84 22.33
N GLU A 273 11.97 15.63 22.00
CA GLU A 273 12.87 16.68 21.47
C GLU A 273 12.34 17.35 20.19
N LYS A 274 11.48 16.66 19.43
CA LYS A 274 10.83 17.17 18.21
C LYS A 274 9.41 17.66 18.44
N ASN A 275 8.96 17.76 19.69
CA ASN A 275 7.58 18.06 20.06
C ASN A 275 6.56 17.04 19.51
N ILE A 276 6.99 15.81 19.22
CA ILE A 276 6.12 14.72 18.78
C ILE A 276 5.83 13.84 19.99
N THR A 277 4.58 13.82 20.43
CA THR A 277 4.12 12.97 21.54
C THR A 277 3.07 11.98 21.07
N TYR A 278 3.16 10.75 21.55
CA TYR A 278 2.10 9.77 21.31
C TYR A 278 0.87 10.17 22.12
N ARG A 279 -0.28 10.19 21.46
CA ARG A 279 -1.57 10.16 22.14
C ARG A 279 -2.30 8.91 21.67
N PRO A 280 -2.63 7.97 22.58
CA PRO A 280 -3.52 6.88 22.23
C PRO A 280 -4.81 7.43 21.63
N SER A 281 -5.46 6.64 20.77
CA SER A 281 -6.84 6.89 20.38
C SER A 281 -7.68 6.89 21.66
N VAL A 282 -8.10 8.07 22.11
CA VAL A 282 -9.08 8.22 23.19
C VAL A 282 -10.35 8.74 22.54
N LYS A 283 -11.39 7.91 22.55
CA LYS A 283 -12.74 8.35 22.23
C LYS A 283 -13.34 8.83 23.54
N ASP A 284 -13.67 10.12 23.62
CA ASP A 284 -14.36 10.65 24.78
C ASP A 284 -15.67 9.87 24.99
N PHE A 285 -15.98 9.52 26.24
CA PHE A 285 -17.21 8.79 26.54
C PHE A 285 -18.41 9.63 26.09
N ASN A 286 -19.10 9.14 25.07
CA ASN A 286 -20.31 9.72 24.54
C ASN A 286 -21.42 8.66 24.63
N PRO A 287 -22.46 8.86 25.48
CA PRO A 287 -23.52 7.88 25.69
C PRO A 287 -24.38 7.60 24.44
N ILE A 288 -24.18 8.38 23.37
CA ILE A 288 -24.88 8.24 22.07
C ILE A 288 -24.03 7.44 21.07
N GLU A 289 -22.72 7.38 21.26
CA GLU A 289 -21.82 6.68 20.36
C GLU A 289 -21.52 5.27 20.88
N SER A 290 -21.29 4.34 19.96
CA SER A 290 -20.84 3.01 20.33
C SER A 290 -19.47 3.07 21.03
N GLU A 291 -19.18 2.06 21.84
CA GLU A 291 -17.83 1.80 22.32
C GLU A 291 -16.83 1.74 21.17
N MET A 292 -15.57 2.03 21.49
CA MET A 292 -14.49 1.97 20.51
C MET A 292 -14.35 0.54 20.00
N THR A 293 -14.31 0.36 18.69
CA THR A 293 -14.05 -0.94 18.08
C THR A 293 -12.57 -1.29 18.17
N LEU A 294 -12.22 -2.58 18.16
CA LEU A 294 -10.82 -3.04 18.12
C LEU A 294 -10.00 -2.32 17.03
N LEU A 295 -10.58 -2.10 15.85
CA LEU A 295 -9.90 -1.44 14.73
C LEU A 295 -9.58 0.04 15.00
N GLU A 296 -10.41 0.71 15.81
CA GLU A 296 -10.19 2.09 16.25
C GLU A 296 -9.17 2.15 17.40
N GLU A 297 -9.21 1.18 18.32
CA GLU A 297 -8.25 1.07 19.44
C GLU A 297 -6.81 0.92 18.93
N ILE A 298 -6.62 0.09 17.90
CA ILE A 298 -5.29 -0.13 17.29
C ILE A 298 -4.92 0.92 16.24
N ASP A 299 -5.84 1.83 15.93
CA ASP A 299 -5.71 2.86 14.90
C ASP A 299 -5.35 2.30 13.52
N LEU A 300 -6.09 1.27 13.08
CA LEU A 300 -5.75 0.50 11.87
C LEU A 300 -5.76 1.37 10.60
N GLU A 301 -6.70 2.31 10.46
CA GLU A 301 -6.81 3.11 9.23
C GLU A 301 -5.60 4.03 9.05
N ASN A 302 -5.08 4.64 10.13
CA ASN A 302 -3.87 5.46 10.04
C ASN A 302 -2.64 4.60 9.73
N LEU A 303 -2.53 3.42 10.35
CA LEU A 303 -1.49 2.45 9.99
C LEU A 303 -1.55 2.04 8.51
N TYR A 304 -2.75 1.77 7.99
CA TYR A 304 -2.92 1.41 6.59
C TYR A 304 -2.71 2.60 5.66
N LYS A 305 -2.99 3.83 6.11
CA LYS A 305 -2.64 5.06 5.39
C LYS A 305 -1.11 5.22 5.29
N GLU A 306 -0.39 4.99 6.38
CA GLU A 306 1.08 4.96 6.40
C GLU A 306 1.63 3.87 5.47
N GLY A 307 1.13 2.64 5.57
CA GLY A 307 1.53 1.53 4.70
C GLY A 307 1.27 1.81 3.22
N ARG A 308 0.09 2.35 2.89
CA ARG A 308 -0.25 2.76 1.51
C ARG A 308 0.65 3.88 0.99
N ASN A 309 1.05 4.82 1.84
CA ASN A 309 2.02 5.86 1.49
C ASN A 309 3.44 5.32 1.26
N ARG A 310 3.75 4.11 1.73
CA ARG A 310 5.00 3.37 1.47
C ARG A 310 4.91 2.43 0.26
N GLY A 311 3.81 2.50 -0.49
CA GLY A 311 3.59 1.68 -1.68
C GLY A 311 2.98 0.29 -1.41
N LEU A 312 2.48 0.01 -0.20
CA LEU A 312 1.77 -1.24 0.08
C LEU A 312 0.34 -1.22 -0.44
N ILE A 313 -0.14 -2.37 -0.87
CA ILE A 313 -1.53 -2.64 -1.24
C ILE A 313 -2.24 -3.20 -0.02
N LEU A 314 -3.01 -2.36 0.68
CA LEU A 314 -3.67 -2.70 1.94
C LEU A 314 -5.16 -2.33 1.87
N GLY A 315 -6.01 -3.21 2.38
CA GLY A 315 -7.45 -2.98 2.39
C GLY A 315 -8.23 -4.10 3.08
N ALA A 316 -9.50 -3.81 3.35
CA ALA A 316 -10.43 -4.82 3.82
C ALA A 316 -10.87 -5.70 2.65
N LEU A 317 -10.79 -7.01 2.83
CA LEU A 317 -11.25 -7.98 1.83
C LEU A 317 -11.63 -9.28 2.53
N GLU A 318 -12.92 -9.63 2.47
CA GLU A 318 -13.44 -10.84 3.10
C GLU A 318 -13.01 -12.08 2.31
N ARG A 319 -12.48 -13.08 3.01
CA ARG A 319 -12.05 -14.36 2.42
C ARG A 319 -13.21 -15.33 2.29
N THR A 320 -13.17 -16.11 1.22
CA THR A 320 -14.11 -17.23 1.07
C THR A 320 -13.73 -18.35 2.05
N LEU A 321 -14.72 -19.14 2.47
CA LEU A 321 -14.48 -20.32 3.29
C LEU A 321 -13.49 -21.27 2.60
N ASP A 322 -13.61 -21.39 1.28
CA ASP A 322 -12.82 -22.27 0.43
C ASP A 322 -11.35 -21.84 0.40
N ASP A 323 -11.08 -20.55 0.26
CA ASP A 323 -9.72 -20.01 0.31
C ASP A 323 -9.06 -20.28 1.66
N MET A 324 -9.77 -20.00 2.75
CA MET A 324 -9.25 -20.24 4.10
C MET A 324 -8.96 -21.73 4.33
N LEU A 325 -9.87 -22.63 3.93
CA LEU A 325 -9.64 -24.08 4.00
C LEU A 325 -8.48 -24.53 3.12
N ILE A 326 -8.39 -24.00 1.91
CA ILE A 326 -7.29 -24.26 0.98
C ILE A 326 -5.96 -23.94 1.67
N ARG A 327 -5.83 -22.77 2.29
CA ARG A 327 -4.58 -22.40 2.97
C ARG A 327 -4.24 -23.35 4.11
N LEU A 328 -5.21 -23.59 5.00
CA LEU A 328 -4.99 -24.45 6.17
C LEU A 328 -4.54 -25.85 5.77
N SER A 329 -5.19 -26.42 4.75
CA SER A 329 -4.92 -27.78 4.28
C SER A 329 -3.59 -27.87 3.51
N SER A 330 -3.21 -26.81 2.78
CA SER A 330 -1.93 -26.76 2.05
C SER A 330 -0.70 -26.67 2.96
N ASN A 331 -0.89 -26.40 4.25
CA ASN A 331 0.20 -26.32 5.24
C ASN A 331 0.49 -27.68 5.91
N ILE A 332 -0.33 -28.71 5.68
CA ILE A 332 -0.09 -30.06 6.19
C ILE A 332 0.78 -30.83 5.20
N ASN A 333 1.82 -31.49 5.71
CA ASN A 333 2.69 -32.35 4.91
C ASN A 333 1.91 -33.58 4.43
N GLY A 334 1.64 -33.67 3.13
CA GLY A 334 0.94 -34.79 2.50
C GLY A 334 0.53 -34.45 1.06
N ASN A 335 0.50 -35.46 0.18
CA ASN A 335 0.16 -35.28 -1.24
C ASN A 335 -1.36 -35.22 -1.51
N ASP A 336 -2.19 -35.45 -0.49
CA ASP A 336 -3.64 -35.48 -0.65
C ASP A 336 -4.31 -34.31 0.09
N MET A 337 -4.71 -33.32 -0.70
CA MET A 337 -5.41 -32.12 -0.25
C MET A 337 -6.73 -32.44 0.46
N GLU A 338 -7.45 -33.47 0.01
CA GLU A 338 -8.73 -33.84 0.61
C GLU A 338 -8.52 -34.36 2.03
N ASN A 339 -7.53 -35.24 2.23
CA ASN A 339 -7.18 -35.78 3.54
C ASN A 339 -6.59 -34.70 4.45
N ASN A 340 -5.76 -33.81 3.92
CA ASN A 340 -5.25 -32.67 4.70
C ASN A 340 -6.40 -31.79 5.19
N CYS A 341 -7.39 -31.50 4.33
CA CYS A 341 -8.58 -30.75 4.72
C CYS A 341 -9.38 -31.45 5.82
N LYS A 342 -9.58 -32.77 5.72
CA LYS A 342 -10.25 -33.56 6.77
C LYS A 342 -9.52 -33.44 8.10
N SER A 343 -8.19 -33.61 8.09
CA SER A 343 -7.34 -33.48 9.27
C SER A 343 -7.43 -32.09 9.93
N VAL A 344 -7.41 -31.00 9.13
CA VAL A 344 -7.63 -29.63 9.62
C VAL A 344 -8.98 -29.53 10.33
N LEU A 345 -10.05 -30.02 9.71
CA LEU A 345 -11.40 -29.92 10.28
C LEU A 345 -11.56 -30.78 11.53
N ASP A 346 -10.92 -31.94 11.59
CA ASP A 346 -11.01 -32.81 12.76
C ASP A 346 -10.25 -32.23 13.97
N THR A 347 -9.12 -31.57 13.73
CA THR A 347 -8.26 -31.05 14.80
C THR A 347 -8.63 -29.61 15.21
N ASN A 348 -8.96 -28.75 14.25
CA ASN A 348 -9.02 -27.29 14.49
C ASN A 348 -10.44 -26.74 14.58
N CYS A 349 -11.48 -27.57 14.45
CA CYS A 349 -12.86 -27.07 14.41
C CYS A 349 -13.27 -26.28 15.66
N THR A 350 -12.69 -26.55 16.82
CA THR A 350 -12.94 -25.75 18.04
C THR A 350 -12.53 -24.29 17.84
N TYR A 351 -11.31 -24.05 17.35
CA TYR A 351 -10.80 -22.72 17.04
C TYR A 351 -11.54 -22.09 15.85
N LEU A 352 -11.68 -22.82 14.74
CA LEU A 352 -12.28 -22.30 13.51
C LEU A 352 -13.73 -21.82 13.70
N ARG A 353 -14.50 -22.45 14.60
CA ARG A 353 -15.86 -22.00 14.97
C ARG A 353 -15.90 -20.57 15.49
N THR A 354 -14.82 -20.10 16.12
CA THR A 354 -14.71 -18.73 16.64
C THR A 354 -14.35 -17.73 15.55
N ILE A 355 -13.58 -18.16 14.54
CA ILE A 355 -13.07 -17.30 13.46
C ILE A 355 -14.17 -16.78 12.54
N SER A 356 -15.13 -17.62 12.15
CA SER A 356 -16.25 -17.16 11.32
C SER A 356 -17.51 -18.00 11.47
N SER A 357 -18.66 -17.36 11.21
CA SER A 357 -19.95 -18.05 11.16
C SER A 357 -20.02 -19.13 10.07
N LYS A 358 -19.23 -18.99 8.99
CA LYS A 358 -19.11 -19.98 7.92
C LYS A 358 -18.41 -21.25 8.42
N PHE A 359 -17.31 -21.10 9.17
CA PHE A 359 -16.63 -22.22 9.83
C PHE A 359 -17.50 -22.86 10.90
N LYS A 360 -18.23 -22.06 11.69
CA LYS A 360 -19.16 -22.58 12.69
C LYS A 360 -20.16 -23.57 12.07
N LYS A 361 -20.82 -23.14 10.98
CA LYS A 361 -21.76 -23.99 10.22
C LYS A 361 -21.10 -25.24 9.63
N LEU A 362 -19.88 -25.13 9.11
CA LEU A 362 -19.14 -26.28 8.55
C LEU A 362 -18.77 -27.31 9.63
N CYS A 363 -18.30 -26.84 10.79
CA CYS A 363 -17.88 -27.68 11.89
C CYS A 363 -19.04 -28.34 12.66
N GLU A 364 -20.28 -27.86 12.51
CA GLU A 364 -21.48 -28.45 13.13
C GLU A 364 -22.17 -29.49 12.22
N LYS A 365 -21.93 -29.44 10.91
CA LYS A 365 -22.60 -30.32 9.91
C LYS A 365 -21.75 -31.54 9.55
N LYS A 366 -22.41 -32.59 9.04
CA LYS A 366 -21.75 -33.78 8.44
C LYS A 366 -21.22 -33.55 7.02
N ASN A 367 -21.31 -32.35 6.45
CA ASN A 367 -20.92 -32.06 5.07
C ASN A 367 -19.42 -31.77 4.88
N ARG A 368 -18.58 -32.11 5.86
CA ARG A 368 -17.13 -31.86 5.84
C ARG A 368 -16.42 -32.58 4.69
N GLU A 369 -16.78 -33.85 4.46
CA GLU A 369 -16.17 -34.68 3.41
C GLU A 369 -16.40 -34.10 2.03
N GLN A 370 -17.66 -33.81 1.68
CA GLN A 370 -17.99 -33.19 0.40
C GLN A 370 -17.26 -31.85 0.25
N LYS A 371 -17.18 -31.05 1.31
CA LYS A 371 -16.49 -29.77 1.25
C LYS A 371 -14.99 -29.92 0.95
N CYS A 372 -14.33 -30.90 1.57
CA CYS A 372 -12.91 -31.18 1.31
C CYS A 372 -12.68 -31.71 -0.11
N LYS A 373 -13.62 -32.48 -0.66
CA LYS A 373 -13.60 -32.93 -2.04
C LYS A 373 -13.80 -31.78 -3.04
N ASP A 374 -14.68 -30.84 -2.73
CA ASP A 374 -14.92 -29.68 -3.61
C ASP A 374 -13.70 -28.77 -3.72
N ILE A 375 -12.98 -28.53 -2.62
CA ILE A 375 -11.80 -27.65 -2.63
C ILE A 375 -10.54 -28.32 -3.17
N SER A 376 -10.51 -29.66 -3.26
CA SER A 376 -9.39 -30.39 -3.86
C SER A 376 -9.45 -30.37 -5.39
N ASP A 377 -10.64 -30.22 -5.99
CA ASP A 377 -10.80 -30.02 -7.43
C ASP A 377 -10.59 -28.55 -7.84
N ILE A 378 -9.33 -28.13 -7.85
CA ILE A 378 -8.94 -26.74 -8.14
C ILE A 378 -8.50 -26.51 -9.60
N THR A 379 -8.49 -27.55 -10.44
CA THR A 379 -7.88 -27.50 -11.79
C THR A 379 -8.49 -26.42 -12.67
N ASP A 380 -9.83 -26.38 -12.78
CA ASP A 380 -10.52 -25.36 -13.58
C ASP A 380 -10.30 -23.95 -13.01
N ARG A 381 -10.27 -23.83 -11.68
CA ARG A 381 -10.00 -22.57 -10.98
C ARG A 381 -8.59 -22.06 -11.29
N CYS A 382 -7.58 -22.93 -11.28
CA CYS A 382 -6.20 -22.62 -11.66
C CYS A 382 -6.12 -22.19 -13.12
N ARG A 383 -6.72 -22.96 -14.05
CA ARG A 383 -6.69 -22.66 -15.48
C ARG A 383 -7.33 -21.29 -15.80
N LYS A 384 -8.53 -21.04 -15.28
CA LYS A 384 -9.22 -19.74 -15.42
C LYS A 384 -8.38 -18.59 -14.87
N PHE A 385 -7.71 -18.82 -13.75
CA PHE A 385 -6.90 -17.79 -13.13
C PHE A 385 -5.61 -17.53 -13.90
N ARG A 386 -4.94 -18.55 -14.42
CA ARG A 386 -3.75 -18.39 -15.28
C ARG A 386 -4.09 -17.63 -16.56
N MET A 387 -5.21 -17.93 -17.20
CA MET A 387 -5.72 -17.14 -18.33
C MET A 387 -5.90 -15.66 -17.97
N ARG A 388 -6.46 -15.37 -16.80
CA ARG A 388 -6.59 -14.00 -16.31
C ARG A 388 -5.21 -13.33 -16.14
N LEU A 389 -4.27 -13.98 -15.46
CA LEU A 389 -2.91 -13.42 -15.26
C LEU A 389 -2.18 -13.16 -16.57
N TYR A 390 -2.42 -13.96 -17.61
CA TYR A 390 -1.88 -13.75 -18.95
C TYR A 390 -2.51 -12.52 -19.63
N LEU A 391 -3.85 -12.42 -19.60
CA LEU A 391 -4.57 -11.26 -20.16
C LEU A 391 -4.21 -9.96 -19.44
N ASP A 392 -4.00 -10.03 -18.12
CA ASP A 392 -3.63 -8.89 -17.30
C ASP A 392 -2.13 -8.51 -17.46
N GLY A 393 -1.33 -9.32 -18.18
CA GLY A 393 0.08 -9.07 -18.46
C GLY A 393 1.04 -9.38 -17.31
N THR A 394 0.64 -10.17 -16.32
CA THR A 394 1.50 -10.62 -15.21
C THR A 394 2.05 -12.03 -15.41
N SER A 395 1.69 -12.67 -16.52
CA SER A 395 2.15 -13.98 -16.93
C SER A 395 2.51 -13.94 -18.41
N THR A 396 3.57 -14.64 -18.79
CA THR A 396 4.00 -14.76 -20.19
C THR A 396 3.50 -16.05 -20.86
N GLU A 397 2.85 -16.93 -20.10
CA GLU A 397 2.42 -18.24 -20.56
C GLU A 397 1.13 -18.67 -19.86
N PHE A 398 0.17 -19.19 -20.62
CA PHE A 398 -1.13 -19.58 -20.08
C PHE A 398 -1.43 -21.07 -20.23
N LYS A 399 -0.64 -21.80 -21.03
CA LYS A 399 -0.82 -23.22 -21.26
C LYS A 399 -0.40 -24.04 -20.04
N ASP A 400 -1.01 -25.22 -19.90
CA ASP A 400 -0.61 -26.19 -18.89
C ASP A 400 0.82 -26.68 -19.17
N GLY A 401 1.65 -26.79 -18.12
CA GLY A 401 3.07 -27.14 -18.25
C GLY A 401 3.99 -26.00 -18.70
N GLY A 402 3.42 -24.86 -19.08
CA GLY A 402 4.16 -23.66 -19.44
C GLY A 402 4.67 -22.91 -18.21
N LYS A 403 5.88 -22.34 -18.29
CA LYS A 403 6.47 -21.54 -17.21
C LYS A 403 6.55 -20.07 -17.61
N SER A 404 5.95 -19.21 -16.80
CA SER A 404 6.16 -17.77 -16.96
C SER A 404 7.61 -17.40 -16.71
N ARG A 405 8.09 -16.35 -17.39
CA ARG A 405 9.36 -15.70 -17.03
C ARG A 405 9.12 -14.54 -16.08
N ILE A 406 10.17 -14.18 -15.34
CA ILE A 406 10.22 -12.93 -14.60
C ILE A 406 10.14 -11.77 -15.59
N LEU A 407 9.31 -10.78 -15.28
CA LEU A 407 9.16 -9.55 -16.05
C LEU A 407 10.09 -8.48 -15.49
N SER A 408 10.77 -7.77 -16.39
CA SER A 408 11.51 -6.56 -16.01
C SER A 408 10.57 -5.43 -15.61
N TYR A 409 11.07 -4.45 -14.87
CA TYR A 409 10.29 -3.32 -14.40
C TYR A 409 9.46 -2.64 -15.51
N ASP A 410 10.03 -2.49 -16.70
CA ASP A 410 9.38 -1.85 -17.84
C ASP A 410 8.26 -2.72 -18.45
N GLU A 411 8.37 -4.05 -18.34
CA GLU A 411 7.39 -5.02 -18.83
C GLU A 411 6.23 -5.24 -17.86
N LEU A 412 6.38 -4.84 -16.59
CA LEU A 412 5.33 -4.97 -15.59
C LEU A 412 4.07 -4.21 -16.02
N SER A 413 2.95 -4.93 -16.01
CA SER A 413 1.61 -4.41 -16.32
C SER A 413 1.26 -3.20 -15.46
N THR A 414 0.56 -2.25 -16.07
CA THR A 414 0.08 -1.02 -15.43
C THR A 414 -1.44 -0.89 -15.40
N SER A 415 -2.14 -1.99 -15.69
CA SER A 415 -3.58 -1.98 -15.95
C SER A 415 -4.45 -2.15 -14.70
N PHE A 416 -3.86 -2.50 -13.56
CA PHE A 416 -4.61 -2.80 -12.35
C PHE A 416 -5.02 -1.55 -11.58
N THR A 417 -6.27 -1.54 -11.14
CA THR A 417 -6.73 -0.71 -10.01
C THR A 417 -6.20 -1.24 -8.67
N GLU A 418 -6.27 -0.42 -7.60
CA GLU A 418 -5.80 -0.85 -6.27
C GLU A 418 -6.70 -1.97 -5.72
N ASN A 419 -8.02 -1.91 -5.98
CA ASN A 419 -8.95 -2.96 -5.58
C ASN A 419 -8.73 -4.26 -6.38
N GLU A 420 -8.49 -4.18 -7.69
CA GLU A 420 -8.16 -5.38 -8.48
C GLU A 420 -6.86 -6.02 -7.99
N CYS A 421 -5.84 -5.21 -7.66
CA CYS A 421 -4.63 -5.72 -7.02
C CYS A 421 -4.94 -6.49 -5.73
N LEU A 422 -5.72 -5.93 -4.81
CA LEU A 422 -6.13 -6.60 -3.57
C LEU A 422 -6.82 -7.95 -3.83
N GLU A 423 -7.73 -8.01 -4.80
CA GLU A 423 -8.48 -9.21 -5.14
C GLU A 423 -7.61 -10.30 -5.78
N VAL A 424 -6.81 -9.93 -6.79
CA VAL A 424 -6.02 -10.88 -7.58
C VAL A 424 -4.85 -11.41 -6.75
N ILE A 425 -4.13 -10.53 -6.03
CA ILE A 425 -3.05 -10.93 -5.12
C ILE A 425 -3.58 -11.95 -4.13
N SER A 426 -4.72 -11.63 -3.50
CA SER A 426 -5.27 -12.54 -2.51
C SER A 426 -5.65 -13.89 -3.09
N LYS A 427 -6.41 -13.91 -4.18
CA LYS A 427 -6.79 -15.18 -4.81
C LYS A 427 -5.55 -16.04 -5.11
N LEU A 428 -4.47 -15.44 -5.60
CA LEU A 428 -3.22 -16.14 -5.90
C LEU A 428 -2.51 -16.63 -4.62
N THR A 429 -2.49 -15.83 -3.56
CA THR A 429 -1.93 -16.19 -2.24
C THR A 429 -2.46 -17.53 -1.72
N TYR A 430 -3.76 -17.79 -1.93
CA TYR A 430 -4.42 -19.00 -1.46
C TYR A 430 -4.23 -20.20 -2.40
N ILE A 431 -4.36 -20.01 -3.72
CA ILE A 431 -4.44 -21.15 -4.65
C ILE A 431 -3.10 -21.59 -5.25
N ARG A 432 -2.07 -20.71 -5.28
CA ARG A 432 -0.85 -20.93 -6.08
C ARG A 432 -0.14 -22.26 -5.84
N LYS A 433 -0.10 -22.73 -4.59
CA LYS A 433 0.61 -23.95 -4.19
C LYS A 433 -0.09 -25.25 -4.65
N LEU A 434 -1.37 -25.16 -5.00
CA LEU A 434 -2.17 -26.33 -5.38
C LEU A 434 -2.27 -26.53 -6.89
N CYS A 435 -1.91 -25.52 -7.67
CA CYS A 435 -1.94 -25.63 -9.12
C CYS A 435 -0.78 -26.50 -9.61
N LYS A 436 -1.03 -27.35 -10.63
CA LYS A 436 -0.08 -28.36 -11.12
C LYS A 436 1.29 -27.78 -11.52
N ASP A 437 1.29 -26.58 -12.10
CA ASP A 437 2.51 -25.82 -12.30
C ASP A 437 2.52 -24.67 -11.31
N ASP A 438 3.60 -24.61 -10.53
CA ASP A 438 3.83 -23.62 -9.49
C ASP A 438 3.74 -22.19 -10.06
N MET A 439 2.74 -21.43 -9.61
CA MET A 439 2.46 -20.06 -10.09
C MET A 439 3.24 -18.99 -9.31
N ASN A 440 4.43 -19.33 -8.80
CA ASN A 440 5.24 -18.43 -7.99
C ASN A 440 5.79 -17.24 -8.79
N ILE A 441 6.16 -17.44 -10.05
CA ILE A 441 6.68 -16.36 -10.90
C ILE A 441 5.57 -15.36 -11.22
N GLU A 442 4.38 -15.85 -11.56
CA GLU A 442 3.20 -15.02 -11.80
C GLU A 442 2.81 -14.24 -10.53
N TYR A 443 2.95 -14.84 -9.35
CA TYR A 443 2.73 -14.15 -8.07
C TYR A 443 3.74 -13.01 -7.86
N ILE A 444 5.03 -13.26 -8.12
CA ILE A 444 6.07 -12.22 -8.04
C ILE A 444 5.76 -11.08 -9.03
N ASN A 445 5.49 -11.40 -10.29
CA ASN A 445 5.18 -10.41 -11.33
C ASN A 445 3.94 -9.57 -10.96
N LEU A 446 2.88 -10.21 -10.46
CA LEU A 446 1.66 -9.51 -10.02
C LEU A 446 1.95 -8.55 -8.87
N MET A 447 2.65 -9.00 -7.84
CA MET A 447 3.00 -8.18 -6.68
C MET A 447 3.83 -6.96 -7.10
N LEU A 448 4.83 -7.17 -7.97
CA LEU A 448 5.68 -6.09 -8.47
C LEU A 448 4.91 -5.11 -9.36
N ALA A 449 4.00 -5.60 -10.22
CA ALA A 449 3.14 -4.76 -11.06
C ALA A 449 2.21 -3.87 -10.21
N CYS A 450 1.56 -4.46 -9.21
CA CYS A 450 0.72 -3.73 -8.27
C CYS A 450 1.51 -2.69 -7.46
N HIS A 451 2.71 -3.05 -7.00
CA HIS A 451 3.60 -2.11 -6.30
C HIS A 451 4.02 -0.96 -7.21
N LYS A 452 4.42 -1.23 -8.46
CA LYS A 452 4.77 -0.21 -9.47
C LYS A 452 3.62 0.77 -9.68
N ASN A 453 2.39 0.29 -9.86
CA ASN A 453 1.22 1.15 -10.03
C ASN A 453 0.98 2.05 -8.84
N LYS A 454 1.11 1.49 -7.62
CA LYS A 454 0.97 2.27 -6.39
C LYS A 454 2.01 3.38 -6.30
N GLN A 455 3.26 3.08 -6.65
CA GLN A 455 4.35 4.04 -6.61
C GLN A 455 4.21 5.13 -7.69
N ASP A 456 3.78 4.78 -8.89
CA ASP A 456 3.50 5.76 -9.95
C ASP A 456 2.36 6.71 -9.52
N LEU A 457 1.32 6.18 -8.86
CA LEU A 457 0.26 6.98 -8.27
C LEU A 457 0.77 7.94 -7.19
N LEU A 458 1.60 7.46 -6.27
CA LEU A 458 2.20 8.29 -5.21
C LEU A 458 3.08 9.40 -5.81
N PHE A 459 3.85 9.08 -6.85
CA PHE A 459 4.65 10.06 -7.57
C PHE A 459 3.78 11.14 -8.23
N ILE A 460 2.70 10.77 -8.93
CA ILE A 460 1.79 11.74 -9.56
C ILE A 460 1.16 12.67 -8.51
N LYS A 461 0.72 12.12 -7.37
CA LYS A 461 0.21 12.93 -6.25
C LYS A 461 1.26 13.92 -5.72
N LEU A 462 2.53 13.52 -5.69
CA LEU A 462 3.64 14.38 -5.25
C LEU A 462 3.93 15.51 -6.25
N ILE A 463 3.91 15.24 -7.55
CA ILE A 463 4.11 16.25 -8.61
C ILE A 463 2.99 17.30 -8.57
N GLY A 464 1.75 16.83 -8.40
CA GLY A 464 0.60 17.64 -8.02
C GLY A 464 -0.56 17.60 -9.01
N SER A 465 -1.72 18.09 -8.55
CA SER A 465 -3.00 17.88 -9.24
C SER A 465 -3.16 18.60 -10.59
N GLN A 466 -2.23 19.48 -10.95
CA GLN A 466 -2.22 20.15 -12.25
C GLN A 466 -2.14 19.15 -13.41
N LEU A 467 -1.50 17.99 -13.20
CA LEU A 467 -1.42 16.93 -14.22
C LEU A 467 -2.80 16.37 -14.59
N TYR A 468 -3.76 16.37 -13.67
CA TYR A 468 -5.10 15.82 -13.89
C TYR A 468 -5.94 16.68 -14.84
N LYS A 469 -5.58 17.95 -15.03
CA LYS A 469 -6.30 18.89 -15.90
C LYS A 469 -5.79 18.90 -17.34
N LEU A 470 -4.69 18.20 -17.59
CA LEU A 470 -4.07 18.17 -18.90
C LEU A 470 -4.77 17.14 -19.77
N ASN A 471 -5.04 17.52 -21.02
CA ASN A 471 -5.45 16.58 -22.06
C ASN A 471 -4.23 15.83 -22.57
N ILE A 472 -3.78 14.80 -21.84
CA ILE A 472 -2.57 14.02 -22.17
C ILE A 472 -2.97 12.81 -23.00
N SER A 473 -2.43 12.69 -24.20
CA SER A 473 -2.53 11.47 -25.01
C SER A 473 -1.29 11.34 -25.90
N GLU A 474 -0.99 10.12 -26.36
CA GLU A 474 0.05 9.90 -27.38
C GLU A 474 -0.21 10.71 -28.66
N SER A 475 -1.48 10.99 -28.95
CA SER A 475 -1.92 11.76 -30.11
C SER A 475 -1.92 13.28 -29.89
N ASN A 476 -1.67 13.76 -28.67
CA ASN A 476 -1.64 15.19 -28.33
C ASN A 476 -0.25 15.59 -27.80
N ASP A 477 0.64 15.92 -28.75
CA ASP A 477 2.02 16.31 -28.47
C ASP A 477 2.12 17.55 -27.54
N GLU A 478 1.23 18.52 -27.68
CA GLU A 478 1.23 19.72 -26.84
C GLU A 478 0.90 19.39 -25.37
N GLY A 479 -0.14 18.57 -25.14
CA GLY A 479 -0.50 18.13 -23.79
C GLY A 479 0.59 17.25 -23.15
N LEU A 480 1.22 16.39 -23.95
CA LEU A 480 2.33 15.55 -23.51
C LEU A 480 3.57 16.38 -23.15
N LYS A 481 3.92 17.39 -23.95
CA LYS A 481 5.03 18.32 -23.67
C LYS A 481 4.78 19.16 -22.42
N GLU A 482 3.56 19.65 -22.25
CA GLU A 482 3.19 20.41 -21.04
C GLU A 482 3.27 19.54 -19.79
N CYS A 483 2.82 18.29 -19.85
CA CYS A 483 2.98 17.34 -18.75
C CYS A 483 4.47 17.13 -18.41
N GLN A 484 5.31 16.87 -19.42
CA GLN A 484 6.76 16.69 -19.21
C GLN A 484 7.39 17.91 -18.56
N ARG A 485 7.01 19.12 -18.99
CA ARG A 485 7.47 20.39 -18.42
C ARG A 485 7.16 20.48 -16.93
N ILE A 486 5.94 20.14 -16.52
CA ILE A 486 5.51 20.14 -15.11
C ILE A 486 6.30 19.11 -14.31
N VAL A 487 6.44 17.88 -14.83
CA VAL A 487 7.20 16.82 -14.16
C VAL A 487 8.65 17.25 -13.94
N MET A 488 9.34 17.74 -14.98
CA MET A 488 10.73 18.21 -14.87
C MET A 488 10.87 19.37 -13.88
N GLU A 489 9.97 20.36 -13.93
CA GLU A 489 9.98 21.49 -12.99
C GLU A 489 9.85 21.02 -11.54
N LYS A 490 8.95 20.09 -11.26
CA LYS A 490 8.73 19.56 -9.91
C LYS A 490 9.89 18.68 -9.45
N CYS A 491 10.40 17.82 -10.32
CA CYS A 491 11.60 17.01 -10.07
C CYS A 491 12.81 17.86 -9.66
N SER A 492 13.05 19.00 -10.33
CA SER A 492 14.13 19.92 -9.97
C SER A 492 13.99 20.49 -8.54
N LYS A 493 12.76 20.71 -8.07
CA LYS A 493 12.46 21.24 -6.73
C LYS A 493 12.56 20.18 -5.63
N LEU A 494 12.25 18.92 -5.95
CA LEU A 494 12.34 17.79 -5.02
C LEU A 494 13.79 17.42 -4.65
N LYS A 495 14.79 18.06 -5.29
CA LYS A 495 16.22 17.79 -5.12
C LYS A 495 16.62 16.33 -5.31
N ASN A 496 15.73 15.50 -5.87
CA ASN A 496 15.94 14.07 -6.11
C ASN A 496 16.50 13.31 -4.89
N ASN A 497 16.03 13.68 -3.69
CA ASN A 497 16.50 13.10 -2.43
C ASN A 497 16.12 11.61 -2.27
N ASN A 498 15.30 11.05 -3.15
CA ASN A 498 14.91 9.65 -3.14
C ASN A 498 15.15 9.07 -4.55
N THR A 499 15.89 7.97 -4.64
CA THR A 499 16.23 7.32 -5.91
C THR A 499 15.00 6.88 -6.70
N GLU A 500 13.95 6.42 -6.03
CA GLU A 500 12.72 6.02 -6.68
C GLU A 500 12.02 7.21 -7.36
N ILE A 501 12.06 8.39 -6.72
CA ILE A 501 11.59 9.66 -7.31
C ILE A 501 12.54 10.06 -8.46
N PHE A 502 13.84 9.97 -8.24
CA PHE A 502 14.86 10.35 -9.22
C PHE A 502 14.73 9.56 -10.52
N LEU A 503 14.58 8.23 -10.46
CA LEU A 503 14.41 7.37 -11.62
C LEU A 503 13.17 7.74 -12.45
N ARG A 504 12.06 8.08 -11.78
CA ARG A 504 10.86 8.59 -12.46
C ARG A 504 11.10 9.94 -13.12
N CYS A 505 11.88 10.80 -12.47
CA CYS A 505 12.32 12.08 -13.03
C CYS A 505 13.24 11.93 -14.24
N LEU A 506 13.92 10.79 -14.42
CA LEU A 506 14.70 10.50 -15.63
C LEU A 506 13.83 10.20 -16.84
N ARG A 507 12.55 9.82 -16.68
CA ARG A 507 11.66 9.42 -17.80
C ARG A 507 10.32 10.16 -17.78
N PRO A 508 10.32 11.51 -17.92
CA PRO A 508 9.11 12.32 -17.81
C PRO A 508 8.03 11.93 -18.84
N LYS A 509 8.42 11.61 -20.07
CA LYS A 509 7.50 11.17 -21.13
C LYS A 509 6.75 9.88 -20.76
N GLU A 510 7.48 8.86 -20.27
CA GLU A 510 6.86 7.61 -19.83
C GLU A 510 5.88 7.81 -18.67
N ILE A 511 6.22 8.67 -17.69
CA ILE A 511 5.31 9.00 -16.60
C ILE A 511 4.04 9.67 -17.14
N CYS A 512 4.18 10.67 -18.02
CA CYS A 512 3.05 11.38 -18.60
C CYS A 512 2.10 10.46 -19.38
N LEU A 513 2.64 9.51 -20.15
CA LEU A 513 1.83 8.51 -20.85
C LEU A 513 1.08 7.55 -19.90
N ARG A 514 1.53 7.41 -18.65
CA ARG A 514 0.84 6.61 -17.62
C ARG A 514 -0.19 7.42 -16.83
N VAL A 515 -0.12 8.75 -16.83
CA VAL A 515 -1.03 9.61 -16.05
C VAL A 515 -2.48 9.30 -16.37
N GLU A 516 -2.86 9.25 -17.65
CA GLU A 516 -4.24 8.96 -18.06
C GLU A 516 -4.74 7.62 -17.52
N LYS A 517 -3.95 6.54 -17.68
CA LYS A 517 -4.30 5.20 -17.18
C LYS A 517 -4.48 5.20 -15.66
N ILE A 518 -3.62 5.89 -14.94
CA ILE A 518 -3.70 6.00 -13.48
C ILE A 518 -4.95 6.78 -13.06
N ILE A 519 -5.27 7.88 -13.73
CA ILE A 519 -6.50 8.65 -13.48
C ILE A 519 -7.74 7.76 -13.68
N LEU A 520 -7.80 7.04 -14.82
CA LEU A 520 -8.91 6.15 -15.13
C LEU A 520 -9.05 5.03 -14.08
N ALA A 521 -7.94 4.44 -13.64
CA ALA A 521 -7.93 3.43 -12.60
C ALA A 521 -8.49 3.97 -11.27
N GLN A 522 -8.04 5.16 -10.85
CA GLN A 522 -8.54 5.81 -9.63
C GLN A 522 -10.04 6.14 -9.72
N LEU A 523 -10.50 6.62 -10.88
CA LEU A 523 -11.92 6.91 -11.10
C LEU A 523 -12.78 5.65 -11.02
N LYS A 524 -12.31 4.54 -11.60
CA LYS A 524 -12.97 3.23 -11.53
C LYS A 524 -13.08 2.72 -10.10
N ASP A 525 -12.00 2.82 -9.32
CA ASP A 525 -12.01 2.45 -7.89
C ASP A 525 -13.00 3.30 -7.10
N LEU A 526 -12.96 4.62 -7.26
CA LEU A 526 -13.88 5.53 -6.59
C LEU A 526 -15.33 5.23 -6.97
N GLU A 527 -15.60 4.96 -8.25
CA GLU A 527 -16.93 4.60 -8.73
C GLU A 527 -17.46 3.31 -8.09
N GLN A 528 -16.63 2.26 -8.01
CA GLN A 528 -17.00 0.99 -7.40
C GLN A 528 -17.38 1.16 -5.93
N VAL A 529 -16.58 1.93 -5.18
CA VAL A 529 -16.87 2.19 -3.76
C VAL A 529 -18.14 3.04 -3.60
N LEU A 530 -18.29 4.12 -4.38
CA LEU A 530 -19.49 4.96 -4.35
C LEU A 530 -20.76 4.18 -4.70
N ASN A 531 -20.71 3.21 -5.62
CA ASN A 531 -21.85 2.36 -5.93
C ASN A 531 -22.30 1.49 -4.74
N THR A 532 -21.39 1.20 -3.82
CA THR A 532 -21.66 0.32 -2.68
C THR A 532 -22.22 1.09 -1.49
N VAL A 533 -21.68 2.29 -1.21
CA VAL A 533 -21.95 2.96 0.08
C VAL A 533 -22.65 4.31 -0.02
N ARG A 534 -22.73 4.97 -1.18
CA ARG A 534 -23.22 6.37 -1.28
C ARG A 534 -24.64 6.57 -0.74
N ASP A 535 -25.50 5.55 -0.84
CA ASP A 535 -26.91 5.65 -0.48
C ASP A 535 -27.14 5.45 1.02
N SER A 536 -26.17 4.86 1.73
CA SER A 536 -26.22 4.63 3.18
C SER A 536 -24.81 4.68 3.78
N PRO A 537 -24.14 5.85 3.75
CA PRO A 537 -22.78 5.99 4.25
C PRO A 537 -22.77 6.00 5.78
N ASN A 538 -21.70 5.47 6.37
CA ASN A 538 -21.39 5.68 7.78
C ASN A 538 -20.49 6.92 7.97
N GLU A 539 -20.19 7.28 9.22
CA GLU A 539 -19.36 8.45 9.54
C GLU A 539 -17.96 8.39 8.92
N LYS A 540 -17.33 7.22 8.89
CA LYS A 540 -16.01 7.01 8.28
C LYS A 540 -16.07 7.16 6.76
N ASP A 541 -17.10 6.59 6.12
CA ASP A 541 -17.34 6.75 4.67
C ASP A 541 -17.50 8.23 4.32
N CYS A 542 -18.23 8.98 5.15
CA CYS A 542 -18.44 10.40 4.96
C CYS A 542 -17.18 11.25 5.08
N ILE A 543 -16.20 10.85 5.88
CA ILE A 543 -14.91 11.54 5.96
C ILE A 543 -14.06 11.15 4.74
N LYS A 544 -13.83 9.84 4.55
CA LYS A 544 -12.91 9.31 3.54
C LYS A 544 -13.35 9.59 2.11
N LEU A 545 -14.59 9.26 1.77
CA LEU A 545 -15.08 9.43 0.40
C LEU A 545 -15.38 10.88 0.06
N LYS A 546 -15.61 11.73 1.06
CA LYS A 546 -15.65 13.18 0.84
C LYS A 546 -14.28 13.71 0.44
N GLU A 547 -13.21 13.27 1.11
CA GLU A 547 -11.84 13.60 0.69
C GLU A 547 -11.56 13.10 -0.74
N ASP A 548 -11.94 11.87 -1.08
CA ASP A 548 -11.75 11.32 -2.43
C ASP A 548 -12.57 12.07 -3.49
N CYS A 549 -13.84 12.39 -3.19
CA CYS A 549 -14.71 13.17 -4.06
C CYS A 549 -14.24 14.64 -4.22
N ASP A 550 -13.69 15.24 -3.18
CA ASP A 550 -13.16 16.61 -3.21
C ASP A 550 -11.72 16.68 -3.72
N GLY A 551 -11.07 15.53 -3.91
CA GLY A 551 -9.75 15.37 -4.53
C GLY A 551 -9.86 15.16 -6.04
N ILE A 552 -9.77 13.91 -6.50
CA ILE A 552 -9.58 13.59 -7.93
C ILE A 552 -10.67 14.17 -8.84
N LEU A 553 -11.93 14.16 -8.41
CA LEU A 553 -13.04 14.67 -9.24
C LEU A 553 -13.03 16.19 -9.32
N LYS A 554 -12.70 16.87 -8.23
CA LYS A 554 -12.48 18.32 -8.23
C LYS A 554 -11.29 18.69 -9.10
N ASP A 555 -10.21 17.92 -9.02
CA ASP A 555 -9.01 18.12 -9.84
C ASP A 555 -9.32 17.96 -11.33
N LEU A 556 -10.21 17.02 -11.68
CA LEU A 556 -10.73 16.83 -13.04
C LEU A 556 -11.85 17.80 -13.44
N GLY A 557 -12.35 18.62 -12.52
CA GLY A 557 -13.51 19.50 -12.77
C GLY A 557 -14.82 18.76 -13.03
N LEU A 558 -14.91 17.48 -12.64
CA LEU A 558 -16.08 16.64 -12.87
C LEU A 558 -17.11 16.81 -11.75
N ASN A 559 -18.34 17.16 -12.10
CA ASN A 559 -19.47 17.13 -11.18
C ASN A 559 -20.11 15.73 -11.20
N ASN A 560 -19.65 14.85 -10.30
CA ASN A 560 -20.17 13.48 -10.22
C ASN A 560 -21.43 13.41 -9.35
N GLY A 561 -22.57 13.07 -9.95
CA GLY A 561 -23.85 12.92 -9.24
C GLY A 561 -23.78 11.96 -8.05
N LYS A 562 -22.94 10.91 -8.10
CA LYS A 562 -22.75 9.96 -7.00
C LYS A 562 -22.09 10.61 -5.78
N CYS A 563 -21.13 11.52 -6.00
CA CYS A 563 -20.51 12.30 -4.94
C CYS A 563 -21.46 13.36 -4.38
N VAL A 564 -22.33 13.95 -5.21
CA VAL A 564 -23.39 14.84 -4.74
C VAL A 564 -24.33 14.09 -3.79
N THR A 565 -24.81 12.90 -4.19
CA THR A 565 -25.64 12.04 -3.33
C THR A 565 -24.94 11.69 -2.03
N LEU A 566 -23.67 11.28 -2.08
CA LEU A 566 -22.88 11.01 -0.87
C LEU A 566 -22.86 12.23 0.06
N LYS A 567 -22.54 13.43 -0.45
CA LYS A 567 -22.49 14.65 0.36
C LYS A 567 -23.82 14.96 1.03
N GLU A 568 -24.93 14.86 0.29
CA GLU A 568 -26.28 15.06 0.83
C GLU A 568 -26.59 14.05 1.95
N ARG A 569 -26.26 12.77 1.76
CA ARG A 569 -26.46 11.73 2.77
C ARG A 569 -25.60 11.94 4.01
N CYS A 570 -24.36 12.39 3.84
CA CYS A 570 -23.47 12.71 4.94
C CYS A 570 -23.94 13.92 5.75
N GLU A 571 -24.46 14.97 5.11
CA GLU A 571 -25.07 16.09 5.83
C GLU A 571 -26.35 15.65 6.56
N TYR A 572 -27.19 14.82 5.94
CA TYR A 572 -28.36 14.25 6.62
C TYR A 572 -27.97 13.43 7.86
N PHE A 573 -26.94 12.59 7.74
CA PHE A 573 -26.39 11.82 8.86
C PHE A 573 -25.91 12.73 10.00
N LYS A 574 -25.15 13.78 9.66
CA LYS A 574 -24.66 14.78 10.63
C LYS A 574 -25.80 15.48 11.37
N VAL A 575 -26.79 16.00 10.63
CA VAL A 575 -27.96 16.67 11.22
C VAL A 575 -28.75 15.72 12.12
N THR A 576 -28.90 14.46 11.71
CA THR A 576 -29.58 13.43 12.53
C THR A 576 -28.82 13.15 13.83
N LYS A 577 -27.48 13.10 13.79
CA LYS A 577 -26.63 12.91 14.98
C LYS A 577 -26.75 14.11 15.93
N GLU A 578 -26.72 15.34 15.41
CA GLU A 578 -26.91 16.57 16.19
C GLU A 578 -28.30 16.61 16.84
N LEU A 579 -29.36 16.25 16.10
CA LEU A 579 -30.73 16.20 16.62
C LEU A 579 -30.87 15.18 17.76
N LYS A 580 -30.25 14.00 17.64
CA LYS A 580 -30.20 13.00 18.73
C LYS A 580 -29.52 13.57 19.97
N TYR A 581 -28.44 14.33 19.81
CA TYR A 581 -27.74 14.98 20.92
C TYR A 581 -28.62 16.01 21.62
N VAL A 582 -29.35 16.83 20.85
CA VAL A 582 -30.31 17.82 21.39
C VAL A 582 -31.40 17.12 22.19
N PHE A 583 -32.05 16.10 21.63
CA PHE A 583 -33.11 15.37 22.33
C PHE A 583 -32.61 14.66 23.59
N PHE A 584 -31.40 14.09 23.56
CA PHE A 584 -30.77 13.49 24.73
C PHE A 584 -30.50 14.52 25.83
N LYS A 585 -29.97 15.70 25.46
CA LYS A 585 -29.72 16.81 26.40
C LYS A 585 -31.01 17.36 27.02
N GLU A 586 -32.10 17.37 26.24
CA GLU A 586 -33.42 17.82 26.68
C GLU A 586 -34.20 16.77 27.48
N LYS A 587 -33.66 15.54 27.66
CA LYS A 587 -34.37 14.39 28.26
C LYS A 587 -35.74 14.16 27.61
N SER A 588 -35.84 14.40 26.30
CA SER A 588 -37.08 14.21 25.56
C SER A 588 -37.31 12.73 25.30
N ASP A 589 -38.49 12.22 25.68
CA ASP A 589 -38.89 10.82 25.46
C ASP A 589 -39.04 10.45 23.97
N ALA A 590 -38.92 11.41 23.06
CA ALA A 590 -39.01 11.19 21.61
C ALA A 590 -37.95 10.22 21.03
N LEU A 591 -36.91 9.88 21.80
CA LEU A 591 -35.90 8.88 21.42
C LEU A 591 -36.18 7.47 21.97
N ALA A 592 -37.21 7.28 22.80
CA ALA A 592 -37.50 5.98 23.43
C ALA A 592 -38.05 4.93 22.46
N ASP A 593 -38.63 5.34 21.32
CA ASP A 593 -39.38 4.45 20.41
C ASP A 593 -38.56 3.86 19.24
N ASN A 594 -37.23 3.98 19.23
CA ASN A 594 -36.38 3.46 18.13
C ASN A 594 -35.27 2.50 18.61
N GLN A 595 -35.56 1.60 19.56
CA GLN A 595 -34.68 0.47 19.89
C GLN A 595 -34.89 -0.72 18.96
#